data_AF-A0A9E3CI40-F1
#
_entry.id   AF-A0A9E3CI40-F1
#
_cell.length_a   1.000
_cell.length_b   1.000
_cell.length_c   1.000
_cell.angle_alpha   90.00
_cell.angle_beta   90.00
_cell.angle_gamma   90.00
#
_symmetry.space_group_name_H-M   'P 1'
#
loop_
_entity.id
_entity.type
_entity.pdbx_description
1 polymer ?
#
loop_
_entity_poly.entity_id
_entity_poly.type
_entity_poly.pdbx_seq_one_letter_code
_entity_poly.pdbx_strand_id
1 'polypeptide(L)'
;MTILRADGYNVLGTAVAIHRKTIAAVATQGSGPHGAVLVFRKRPGGWAHTSQPAAILSDPGTLVVQDPISTIGLALSRGALFVGWNQDQRGPSGAFPSVIDEYPARHGRWTSTAQPAARLRAPEQRSTDGTFGHAMSVSGSTLVVGQPGLAVNGVEGIGAAYVYLRNSKGLVRSMNQAEVLRPTNPRVDEFFGFSVAIQGSQAVVGAPYRDHLPITSTSGHQGGAYVFRRPSGGWAGSRHQDAFLTQRPNPRVGPLLGWAVATTGSTIVAGEPLRPSGQTVYAGAAVLFRRPAGGWQGKVRPDRRFDDRDVHDYDRFGAAVATSGREIVVGKPHDLHPNPDLAPSSGLYIYDS
;
A
#
# COMPACT_ATOMS: atom_id res chain seq x y z
N MET A 1 -18.75 5.86 17.74
CA MET A 1 -17.52 6.14 16.98
C MET A 1 -16.34 6.19 17.96
N THR A 2 -15.23 5.51 17.66
CA THR A 2 -14.02 5.56 18.50
C THR A 2 -12.90 6.19 17.71
N ILE A 3 -12.23 7.18 18.30
CA ILE A 3 -11.08 7.86 17.69
C ILE A 3 -9.84 7.42 18.47
N LEU A 4 -8.85 6.85 17.77
CA LEU A 4 -7.52 6.63 18.33
C LEU A 4 -6.77 7.96 18.29
N ARG A 5 -6.21 8.37 19.44
CA ARG A 5 -5.39 9.58 19.56
C ARG A 5 -4.02 9.18 20.08
N ALA A 6 -3.03 10.01 19.79
CA ALA A 6 -1.68 9.86 20.28
C ALA A 6 -1.21 11.20 20.83
N ASP A 7 -1.21 11.32 22.16
CA ASP A 7 -0.79 12.54 22.84
C ASP A 7 0.69 12.82 22.50
N GLY A 8 1.01 14.06 22.13
CA GLY A 8 2.36 14.47 21.73
C GLY A 8 2.74 14.22 20.26
N TYR A 9 1.80 13.78 19.41
CA TYR A 9 1.96 13.69 17.95
C TYR A 9 0.90 14.55 17.26
N ASN A 10 1.29 15.27 16.20
CA ASN A 10 0.40 16.19 15.49
C ASN A 10 -0.16 15.57 14.19
N VAL A 11 0.42 14.47 13.72
CA VAL A 11 -0.12 13.66 12.61
C VAL A 11 -0.11 12.19 13.04
N LEU A 12 -1.21 11.49 12.77
CA LEU A 12 -1.35 10.06 13.00
C LEU A 12 -2.04 9.43 11.79
N GLY A 13 -1.49 8.33 11.28
CA GLY A 13 -2.13 7.51 10.25
C GLY A 13 -1.73 7.84 8.81
N THR A 14 -0.58 8.48 8.58
CA THR A 14 0.01 8.60 7.22
C THR A 14 0.25 7.23 6.58
N ALA A 15 0.44 6.20 7.41
CA ALA A 15 0.24 4.81 7.05
C ALA A 15 -0.34 4.01 8.21
N VAL A 16 -1.14 2.99 7.89
CA VAL A 16 -1.84 2.13 8.87
C VAL A 16 -1.77 0.68 8.42
N ALA A 17 -1.51 -0.24 9.35
CA ALA A 17 -1.64 -1.67 9.14
C ALA A 17 -2.47 -2.32 10.26
N ILE A 18 -3.31 -3.30 9.92
CA ILE A 18 -4.17 -4.00 10.87
C ILE A 18 -4.00 -5.51 10.78
N HIS A 19 -3.96 -6.16 11.93
CA HIS A 19 -4.03 -7.62 12.03
C HIS A 19 -4.79 -8.03 13.29
N ARG A 20 -5.96 -8.65 13.12
CA ARG A 20 -6.85 -9.12 14.20
C ARG A 20 -7.25 -8.00 15.17
N LYS A 21 -6.65 -7.96 16.36
CA LYS A 21 -6.94 -7.01 17.45
C LYS A 21 -5.87 -5.94 17.58
N THR A 22 -4.97 -5.80 16.59
CA THR A 22 -3.82 -4.92 16.63
C THR A 22 -3.83 -3.98 15.43
N ILE A 23 -3.61 -2.70 15.68
CA ILE A 23 -3.39 -1.67 14.66
C ILE A 23 -2.00 -1.10 14.87
N ALA A 24 -1.24 -0.92 13.80
CA ALA A 24 -0.03 -0.11 13.80
C ALA A 24 -0.28 1.13 12.93
N ALA A 25 0.14 2.30 13.40
CA ALA A 25 -0.02 3.55 12.67
C ALA A 25 1.25 4.39 12.79
N VAL A 26 1.66 5.01 11.68
CA VAL A 26 2.74 6.01 11.70
C VAL A 26 2.21 7.28 12.36
N ALA A 27 3.02 7.88 13.22
CA ALA A 27 2.74 9.16 13.87
C ALA A 27 3.95 10.10 13.75
N THR A 28 3.73 11.41 13.61
CA THR A 28 4.82 12.40 13.52
C THR A 28 4.64 13.53 14.53
N GLN A 29 5.77 14.04 15.04
CA GLN A 29 5.80 15.15 15.99
C GLN A 29 6.14 16.46 15.27
N GLY A 30 5.16 17.37 15.15
CA GLY A 30 5.37 18.72 14.61
C GLY A 30 5.90 18.79 13.17
N SER A 31 6.55 19.90 12.83
CA SER A 31 7.27 20.13 11.57
C SER A 31 8.69 19.53 11.54
N GLY A 32 9.01 18.68 12.54
CA GLY A 32 10.31 18.05 12.68
C GLY A 32 10.38 16.66 12.04
N PRO A 33 11.60 16.15 11.78
CA PRO A 33 11.81 14.85 11.14
C PRO A 33 11.25 13.65 11.93
N HIS A 34 11.06 13.79 13.25
CA HIS A 34 10.88 12.65 14.15
C HIS A 34 9.45 12.07 14.10
N GLY A 35 9.31 10.95 13.39
CA GLY A 35 8.14 10.07 13.46
C GLY A 35 8.34 8.86 14.38
N ALA A 36 7.26 8.11 14.62
CA ALA A 36 7.25 6.83 15.32
C ALA A 36 6.16 5.94 14.75
N VAL A 37 6.23 4.62 15.00
CA VAL A 37 5.11 3.71 14.77
C VAL A 37 4.46 3.36 16.10
N LEU A 38 3.18 3.70 16.21
CA LEU A 38 2.36 3.45 17.38
C LEU A 38 1.58 2.16 17.17
N VAL A 39 1.69 1.23 18.12
CA VAL A 39 0.97 -0.04 18.08
C VAL A 39 -0.17 0.00 19.09
N PHE A 40 -1.40 -0.08 18.63
CA PHE A 40 -2.61 -0.12 19.46
C PHE A 40 -3.18 -1.54 19.52
N ARG A 41 -3.81 -1.89 20.65
CA ARG A 41 -4.46 -3.18 20.84
C ARG A 41 -5.88 -3.06 21.37
N LYS A 42 -6.83 -3.69 20.68
CA LYS A 42 -8.24 -3.75 21.08
C LYS A 42 -8.36 -4.45 22.45
N ARG A 43 -8.94 -3.76 23.42
CA ARG A 43 -9.22 -4.28 24.78
C ARG A 43 -10.59 -5.01 24.79
N PRO A 44 -10.94 -5.76 25.86
CA PRO A 44 -12.25 -6.41 25.99
C PRO A 44 -13.46 -5.46 25.82
N GLY A 45 -13.31 -4.17 26.18
CA GLY A 45 -14.29 -3.10 25.92
C GLY A 45 -14.20 -2.44 24.54
N GLY A 46 -13.53 -3.08 23.58
CA GLY A 46 -13.33 -2.53 22.23
C GLY A 46 -12.19 -1.53 22.13
N TRP A 47 -12.27 -0.63 21.16
CA TRP A 47 -11.24 0.38 20.89
C TRP A 47 -11.43 1.66 21.73
N ALA A 48 -12.62 1.88 22.31
CA ALA A 48 -13.00 3.12 23.00
C ALA A 48 -12.09 3.48 24.19
N HIS A 49 -11.37 2.49 24.73
CA HIS A 49 -10.46 2.64 25.86
C HIS A 49 -8.98 2.54 25.46
N THR A 50 -8.63 2.90 24.23
CA THR A 50 -7.27 2.82 23.68
C THR A 50 -6.75 4.21 23.31
N SER A 51 -6.42 5.00 24.33
CA SER A 51 -5.74 6.31 24.15
C SER A 51 -4.22 6.20 24.23
N GLN A 52 -3.69 5.13 24.82
CA GLN A 52 -2.25 4.88 24.93
C GLN A 52 -1.81 3.73 24.03
N PRO A 53 -0.75 3.92 23.23
CA PRO A 53 -0.18 2.84 22.44
C PRO A 53 0.38 1.74 23.35
N ALA A 54 0.20 0.49 22.96
CA ALA A 54 0.80 -0.68 23.61
C ALA A 54 2.32 -0.79 23.34
N ALA A 55 2.81 -0.16 22.26
CA ALA A 55 4.23 0.01 21.99
C ALA A 55 4.46 1.26 21.12
N ILE A 56 5.62 1.88 21.31
CA ILE A 56 6.14 2.95 20.45
C ILE A 56 7.46 2.44 19.87
N LEU A 57 7.50 2.32 18.55
CA LEU A 57 8.69 1.92 17.81
C LEU A 57 9.28 3.16 17.14
N SER A 58 10.47 3.54 17.58
CA SER A 58 11.27 4.63 17.04
C SER A 58 12.61 4.05 16.60
N ASP A 59 13.12 4.41 15.42
CA ASP A 59 14.51 4.12 15.06
C ASP A 59 15.42 4.90 16.04
N PRO A 60 16.39 4.26 16.72
CA PRO A 60 17.39 4.96 17.53
C PRO A 60 18.30 5.91 16.74
N GLY A 61 18.24 5.91 15.40
CA GLY A 61 18.85 6.92 14.53
C GLY A 61 17.78 7.58 13.66
N THR A 62 17.27 8.71 14.14
CA THR A 62 16.54 9.76 13.38
C THR A 62 15.60 9.24 12.29
N LEU A 63 14.37 8.89 12.69
CA LEU A 63 13.25 9.01 11.77
C LEU A 63 13.25 10.43 11.21
N VAL A 64 13.25 10.54 9.89
CA VAL A 64 13.09 11.78 9.14
C VAL A 64 11.93 11.64 8.19
N VAL A 65 10.73 11.99 8.66
CA VAL A 65 9.58 12.29 7.80
C VAL A 65 9.80 13.72 7.29
N GLN A 66 10.67 13.87 6.29
CA GLN A 66 11.01 15.17 5.71
C GLN A 66 9.86 15.77 4.90
N ASP A 67 8.91 14.93 4.45
CA ASP A 67 7.75 15.34 3.68
C ASP A 67 6.53 14.44 4.04
N PRO A 68 5.36 15.00 4.43
CA PRO A 68 4.12 14.24 4.63
C PRO A 68 3.67 13.41 3.40
N ILE A 69 4.27 13.64 2.23
CA ILE A 69 3.97 12.90 0.98
C ILE A 69 4.88 11.66 0.79
N SER A 70 5.98 11.53 1.55
CA SER A 70 6.81 10.32 1.54
C SER A 70 6.13 9.19 2.31
N THR A 71 5.41 8.31 1.60
CA THR A 71 4.64 7.22 2.22
C THR A 71 5.58 6.17 2.83
N ILE A 72 5.58 6.10 4.16
CA ILE A 72 6.17 4.98 4.89
C ILE A 72 5.23 3.78 4.73
N GLY A 73 5.68 2.69 4.10
CA GLY A 73 4.92 1.45 4.11
C GLY A 73 4.84 0.84 5.51
N LEU A 74 3.68 0.26 5.85
CA LEU A 74 3.51 -0.60 7.03
C LEU A 74 2.90 -1.93 6.63
N ALA A 75 3.42 -3.04 7.18
CA ALA A 75 2.78 -4.34 7.09
C ALA A 75 2.77 -5.04 8.46
N LEU A 76 1.63 -5.63 8.83
CA LEU A 76 1.44 -6.22 10.15
C LEU A 76 0.93 -7.66 10.04
N SER A 77 1.58 -8.55 10.79
CA SER A 77 1.16 -9.93 11.00
C SER A 77 1.04 -10.24 12.49
N ARG A 78 0.59 -11.45 12.85
CA ARG A 78 0.55 -11.90 14.25
C ARG A 78 1.93 -11.87 14.92
N GLY A 79 2.99 -12.14 14.17
CA GLY A 79 4.32 -12.40 14.71
C GLY A 79 5.35 -11.30 14.43
N ALA A 80 5.03 -10.34 13.56
CA ALA A 80 5.97 -9.31 13.14
C ALA A 80 5.24 -8.08 12.61
N LEU A 81 5.85 -6.92 12.85
CA LEU A 81 5.53 -5.63 12.25
C LEU A 81 6.71 -5.24 11.36
N PHE A 82 6.42 -4.83 10.14
CA PHE A 82 7.39 -4.36 9.16
C PHE A 82 7.18 -2.87 8.94
N VAL A 83 8.28 -2.12 8.99
CA VAL A 83 8.26 -0.67 8.83
C VAL A 83 9.26 -0.26 7.76
N GLY A 84 8.79 0.49 6.77
CA GLY A 84 9.64 1.13 5.77
C GLY A 84 10.21 2.44 6.32
N TRP A 85 11.51 2.64 6.22
CA TRP A 85 12.16 3.87 6.65
C TRP A 85 12.90 4.49 5.47
N ASN A 86 12.73 5.80 5.28
CA ASN A 86 13.61 6.58 4.43
C ASN A 86 14.81 7.02 5.29
N GLN A 87 16.03 6.76 4.82
CA GLN A 87 17.23 7.24 5.52
C GLN A 87 17.44 8.74 5.26
N ASP A 88 18.13 9.39 6.18
CA ASP A 88 18.37 10.83 6.27
C ASP A 88 19.43 11.37 5.30
N GLN A 89 20.31 10.51 4.80
CA GLN A 89 21.38 10.87 3.87
C GLN A 89 21.10 10.31 2.47
N ARG A 90 21.22 11.16 1.44
CA ARG A 90 21.19 10.72 0.05
C ARG A 90 22.40 9.80 -0.20
N GLY A 91 22.15 8.64 -0.79
CA GLY A 91 23.21 7.74 -1.24
C GLY A 91 23.99 8.31 -2.42
N PRO A 92 25.03 7.62 -2.91
CA PRO A 92 25.81 8.04 -4.08
C PRO A 92 24.98 8.24 -5.36
N SER A 93 23.78 7.66 -5.42
CA SER A 93 22.82 7.82 -6.51
C SER A 93 21.98 9.10 -6.43
N GLY A 94 22.10 9.88 -5.35
CA GLY A 94 21.23 11.02 -5.07
C GLY A 94 19.86 10.65 -4.49
N ALA A 95 19.51 9.36 -4.40
CA ALA A 95 18.27 8.88 -3.81
C ALA A 95 18.41 8.68 -2.29
N PHE A 96 17.31 8.84 -1.54
CA PHE A 96 17.26 8.40 -0.14
C PHE A 96 17.23 6.86 -0.12
N PRO A 97 18.21 6.19 0.51
CA PRO A 97 18.11 4.75 0.68
C PRO A 97 16.91 4.48 1.58
N SER A 98 16.06 3.55 1.16
CA SER A 98 14.96 3.07 2.01
C SER A 98 15.26 1.66 2.50
N VAL A 99 14.91 1.42 3.75
CA VAL A 99 15.12 0.14 4.43
C VAL A 99 13.81 -0.37 4.99
N ILE A 100 13.72 -1.68 5.21
CA ILE A 100 12.57 -2.28 5.88
C ILE A 100 13.06 -2.99 7.12
N ASP A 101 12.56 -2.56 8.26
CA ASP A 101 12.85 -3.19 9.54
C ASP A 101 11.74 -4.12 9.96
N GLU A 102 12.16 -5.28 10.49
CA GLU A 102 11.26 -6.22 11.14
C GLU A 102 11.36 -6.10 12.66
N TYR A 103 10.20 -5.84 13.27
CA TYR A 103 10.00 -5.87 14.71
C TYR A 103 9.17 -7.11 15.09
N PRO A 104 9.80 -8.17 15.64
CA PRO A 104 9.08 -9.39 16.01
C PRO A 104 8.22 -9.15 17.26
N ALA A 105 7.05 -9.77 17.28
CA ALA A 105 6.19 -9.82 18.45
C ALA A 105 6.66 -10.93 19.41
N ARG A 106 6.89 -10.61 20.68
CA ARG A 106 7.11 -11.60 21.74
C ARG A 106 5.78 -11.94 22.39
N HIS A 107 5.33 -13.20 22.27
CA HIS A 107 4.01 -13.65 22.72
C HIS A 107 2.84 -12.78 22.19
N GLY A 108 2.96 -12.30 20.95
CA GLY A 108 1.97 -11.42 20.32
C GLY A 108 1.94 -10.00 20.88
N ARG A 109 3.01 -9.57 21.56
CA ARG A 109 3.20 -8.21 22.07
C ARG A 109 4.49 -7.62 21.50
N TRP A 110 4.43 -6.34 21.16
CA TRP A 110 5.59 -5.52 20.88
C TRP A 110 5.92 -4.73 22.14
N THR A 111 7.20 -4.50 22.41
CA THR A 111 7.64 -3.64 23.50
C THR A 111 8.18 -2.35 22.91
N SER A 112 8.00 -1.23 23.62
CA SER A 112 8.75 -0.01 23.32
C SER A 112 10.26 -0.29 23.37
N THR A 113 11.05 0.50 22.63
CA THR A 113 12.53 0.43 22.57
C THR A 113 13.16 -0.84 21.97
N ALA A 114 12.38 -1.73 21.35
CA ALA A 114 12.92 -2.89 20.64
C ALA A 114 13.74 -2.46 19.41
N GLN A 115 14.98 -2.95 19.32
CA GLN A 115 15.77 -2.87 18.08
C GLN A 115 15.17 -3.79 17.00
N PRO A 116 15.26 -3.43 15.71
CA PRO A 116 14.80 -4.30 14.65
C PRO A 116 15.61 -5.61 14.65
N ALA A 117 14.92 -6.74 14.56
CA ALA A 117 15.59 -8.05 14.52
C ALA A 117 16.28 -8.29 13.17
N ALA A 118 15.71 -7.72 12.11
CA ALA A 118 16.27 -7.76 10.78
C ALA A 118 16.00 -6.44 10.05
N ARG A 119 16.90 -6.10 9.13
CA ARG A 119 16.80 -4.95 8.23
C ARG A 119 17.03 -5.43 6.80
N LEU A 120 16.12 -5.10 5.91
CA LEU A 120 16.26 -5.26 4.46
C LEU A 120 16.62 -3.93 3.82
N ARG A 121 17.39 -3.98 2.75
CA ARG A 121 17.72 -2.84 1.91
C ARG A 121 17.22 -3.11 0.50
N ALA A 122 16.90 -2.05 -0.24
CA ALA A 122 16.59 -2.16 -1.65
C ALA A 122 17.75 -2.87 -2.38
N PRO A 123 17.47 -3.92 -3.18
CA PRO A 123 18.52 -4.58 -3.95
C PRO A 123 19.02 -3.71 -5.12
N GLU A 124 18.21 -2.75 -5.60
CA GLU A 124 18.54 -1.82 -6.68
C GLU A 124 18.37 -0.36 -6.20
N GLN A 125 19.38 0.49 -6.46
CA GLN A 125 19.61 1.76 -5.74
C GLN A 125 19.08 3.03 -6.43
N ARG A 126 18.54 2.95 -7.65
CA ARG A 126 18.08 4.14 -8.40
C ARG A 126 16.56 4.24 -8.45
N SER A 127 16.04 5.15 -7.65
CA SER A 127 14.66 5.63 -7.70
C SER A 127 14.69 7.13 -7.44
N THR A 128 14.14 7.92 -8.35
CA THR A 128 13.91 9.36 -8.21
C THR A 128 12.54 9.60 -7.57
N ASP A 129 11.52 8.83 -7.96
CA ASP A 129 10.12 9.03 -7.57
C ASP A 129 9.45 7.77 -6.98
N GLY A 130 9.51 7.60 -5.65
CA GLY A 130 8.81 6.50 -4.95
C GLY A 130 9.71 5.33 -4.56
N THR A 131 10.02 5.25 -3.28
CA THR A 131 11.13 4.45 -2.77
C THR A 131 10.77 2.99 -2.47
N PHE A 132 11.81 2.18 -2.21
CA PHE A 132 11.63 0.81 -1.75
C PHE A 132 10.91 0.79 -0.39
N GLY A 133 9.81 0.04 -0.30
CA GLY A 133 8.96 0.05 0.90
C GLY A 133 7.80 1.04 0.83
N HIS A 134 7.58 1.70 -0.32
CA HIS A 134 6.42 2.57 -0.55
C HIS A 134 5.09 1.88 -0.23
N ALA A 135 4.96 0.62 -0.64
CA ALA A 135 3.84 -0.24 -0.28
C ALA A 135 4.34 -1.58 0.24
N MET A 136 3.67 -2.12 1.26
CA MET A 136 4.02 -3.42 1.82
C MET A 136 2.79 -4.24 2.17
N SER A 137 2.88 -5.56 2.01
CA SER A 137 1.84 -6.49 2.44
C SER A 137 2.46 -7.82 2.86
N VAL A 138 1.89 -8.46 3.89
CA VAL A 138 2.43 -9.70 4.46
C VAL A 138 1.34 -10.76 4.60
N SER A 139 1.63 -11.98 4.15
CA SER A 139 0.78 -13.16 4.35
C SER A 139 1.63 -14.36 4.74
N GLY A 140 1.36 -14.92 5.93
CA GLY A 140 2.17 -16.00 6.50
C GLY A 140 3.63 -15.60 6.64
N SER A 141 4.51 -16.31 5.93
CA SER A 141 5.95 -16.07 5.88
C SER A 141 6.41 -15.24 4.68
N THR A 142 5.49 -14.70 3.87
CA THR A 142 5.83 -13.95 2.65
C THR A 142 5.52 -12.47 2.82
N LEU A 143 6.52 -11.62 2.60
CA LEU A 143 6.40 -10.17 2.55
C LEU A 143 6.57 -9.70 1.10
N VAL A 144 5.66 -8.86 0.62
CA VAL A 144 5.77 -8.19 -0.68
C VAL A 144 6.03 -6.71 -0.45
N VAL A 145 6.96 -6.15 -1.21
CA VAL A 145 7.47 -4.78 -1.05
C VAL A 145 7.47 -4.07 -2.39
N GLY A 146 6.77 -2.96 -2.52
CA GLY A 146 6.77 -2.12 -3.72
C GLY A 146 7.92 -1.11 -3.77
N GLN A 147 8.40 -0.83 -4.98
CA GLN A 147 9.32 0.26 -5.32
C GLN A 147 8.86 0.87 -6.66
N PRO A 148 7.85 1.76 -6.66
CA PRO A 148 7.23 2.26 -7.88
C PRO A 148 8.16 3.10 -8.76
N GLY A 149 9.14 3.81 -8.18
CA GLY A 149 10.06 4.69 -8.91
C GLY A 149 11.30 4.02 -9.48
N LEU A 150 11.41 2.70 -9.38
CA LEU A 150 12.61 1.99 -9.83
C LEU A 150 12.85 2.22 -11.32
N ALA A 151 14.06 2.68 -11.65
CA ALA A 151 14.53 2.75 -13.03
C ALA A 151 14.96 1.38 -13.55
N VAL A 152 14.50 0.98 -14.74
CA VAL A 152 14.91 -0.27 -15.39
C VAL A 152 15.59 0.06 -16.71
N ASN A 153 16.85 -0.37 -16.88
CA ASN A 153 17.68 -0.07 -18.05
C ASN A 153 17.75 1.43 -18.40
N GLY A 154 17.80 2.29 -17.38
CA GLY A 154 17.88 3.75 -17.54
C GLY A 154 16.54 4.45 -17.77
N VAL A 155 15.42 3.73 -17.78
CA VAL A 155 14.07 4.29 -17.89
C VAL A 155 13.43 4.36 -16.51
N GLU A 156 13.14 5.56 -16.03
CA GLU A 156 12.52 5.82 -14.73
C GLU A 156 11.00 5.48 -14.73
N GLY A 157 10.42 5.36 -13.53
CA GLY A 157 8.98 5.18 -13.37
C GLY A 157 8.41 3.83 -13.80
N ILE A 158 9.24 2.83 -14.15
CA ILE A 158 8.77 1.47 -14.47
C ILE A 158 8.33 0.75 -13.19
N GLY A 159 9.19 0.77 -12.16
CA GLY A 159 8.91 0.17 -10.87
C GLY A 159 9.18 -1.33 -10.75
N ALA A 160 9.10 -1.84 -9.53
CA ALA A 160 9.16 -3.27 -9.21
C ALA A 160 8.41 -3.59 -7.90
N ALA A 161 8.13 -4.87 -7.69
CA ALA A 161 7.77 -5.40 -6.38
C ALA A 161 8.65 -6.60 -6.03
N TYR A 162 9.12 -6.63 -4.79
CA TYR A 162 10.05 -7.62 -4.28
C TYR A 162 9.35 -8.55 -3.31
N VAL A 163 9.60 -9.84 -3.47
CA VAL A 163 9.05 -10.88 -2.60
C VAL A 163 10.15 -11.44 -1.71
N TYR A 164 9.95 -11.29 -0.41
CA TYR A 164 10.83 -11.79 0.63
C TYR A 164 10.16 -12.93 1.41
N LEU A 165 10.95 -13.96 1.70
CA LEU A 165 10.54 -15.04 2.58
C LEU A 165 11.13 -14.84 3.98
N ARG A 166 10.32 -15.17 4.98
CA ARG A 166 10.65 -15.14 6.41
C ARG A 166 10.78 -16.57 6.94
N ASN A 167 11.85 -16.88 7.66
CA ASN A 167 11.98 -18.15 8.37
C ASN A 167 11.75 -17.97 9.88
N SER A 168 12.01 -19.02 10.67
CA SER A 168 11.87 -18.97 12.13
C SER A 168 12.78 -17.95 12.82
N LYS A 169 13.87 -17.51 12.16
CA LYS A 169 14.84 -16.52 12.65
C LYS A 169 14.53 -15.08 12.20
N GLY A 170 13.42 -14.86 11.48
CA GLY A 170 13.04 -13.54 10.94
C GLY A 170 13.19 -13.46 9.43
N LEU A 171 13.23 -12.24 8.89
CA LEU A 171 13.57 -11.98 7.49
C LEU A 171 14.91 -12.62 7.20
N VAL A 172 14.94 -13.45 6.17
CA VAL A 172 16.16 -14.17 5.83
C VAL A 172 17.16 -13.19 5.23
N ARG A 173 18.07 -12.67 6.06
CA ARG A 173 19.18 -11.78 5.65
C ARG A 173 20.09 -12.40 4.57
N SER A 174 20.06 -13.72 4.38
CA SER A 174 21.01 -14.44 3.52
C SER A 174 20.59 -14.58 2.06
N MET A 175 19.55 -13.91 1.59
CA MET A 175 19.25 -13.87 0.16
C MET A 175 19.44 -12.44 -0.35
N ASN A 176 20.61 -12.19 -0.97
CA ASN A 176 20.78 -11.14 -1.99
C ASN A 176 19.91 -11.39 -3.24
N GLN A 177 18.78 -12.09 -3.11
CA GLN A 177 17.86 -12.48 -4.18
C GLN A 177 16.45 -12.43 -3.60
N ALA A 178 15.95 -11.21 -3.38
CA ALA A 178 14.51 -11.03 -3.40
C ALA A 178 14.01 -11.46 -4.77
N GLU A 179 12.90 -12.20 -4.83
CA GLU A 179 12.30 -12.47 -6.13
C GLU A 179 11.63 -11.20 -6.61
N VAL A 180 11.93 -10.80 -7.85
CA VAL A 180 11.48 -9.51 -8.39
C VAL A 180 10.29 -9.77 -9.30
N LEU A 181 9.13 -9.31 -8.87
CA LEU A 181 7.96 -9.20 -9.73
C LEU A 181 8.13 -7.97 -10.60
N ARG A 182 7.99 -8.17 -11.91
CA ARG A 182 8.04 -7.13 -12.93
C ARG A 182 6.84 -7.29 -13.86
N PRO A 183 6.33 -6.19 -14.42
CA PRO A 183 5.33 -6.28 -15.49
C PRO A 183 5.96 -6.95 -16.71
N THR A 184 5.21 -7.82 -17.41
CA THR A 184 5.75 -8.56 -18.58
C THR A 184 6.00 -7.64 -19.79
N ASN A 185 5.29 -6.51 -19.88
CA ASN A 185 5.49 -5.48 -20.89
C ASN A 185 5.56 -4.11 -20.19
N PRO A 186 6.74 -3.73 -19.68
CA PRO A 186 6.91 -2.52 -18.91
C PRO A 186 6.64 -1.28 -19.78
N ARG A 187 6.01 -0.27 -19.19
CA ARG A 187 5.86 1.07 -19.76
C ARG A 187 6.54 2.11 -18.88
N VAL A 188 7.05 3.16 -19.53
CA VAL A 188 7.53 4.36 -18.86
C VAL A 188 6.42 4.92 -17.98
N ASP A 189 6.78 5.34 -16.76
CA ASP A 189 5.88 5.96 -15.79
C ASP A 189 4.64 5.13 -15.46
N GLU A 190 4.68 3.80 -15.51
CA GLU A 190 3.54 2.99 -15.05
C GLU A 190 3.47 2.85 -13.52
N PHE A 191 4.59 3.08 -12.84
CA PHE A 191 4.79 2.98 -11.40
C PHE A 191 4.34 1.63 -10.82
N PHE A 192 4.79 0.53 -11.43
CA PHE A 192 4.51 -0.82 -10.90
C PHE A 192 5.07 -0.96 -9.48
N GLY A 193 4.25 -1.42 -8.54
CA GLY A 193 4.64 -1.49 -7.13
C GLY A 193 4.12 -0.33 -6.29
N PHE A 194 3.31 0.56 -6.87
CA PHE A 194 2.67 1.67 -6.14
C PHE A 194 1.76 1.17 -5.03
N SER A 195 1.07 0.05 -5.25
CA SER A 195 0.33 -0.64 -4.21
C SER A 195 0.57 -2.15 -4.32
N VAL A 196 0.55 -2.84 -3.18
CA VAL A 196 0.76 -4.29 -3.14
C VAL A 196 -0.20 -4.95 -2.15
N ALA A 197 -0.69 -6.14 -2.51
CA ALA A 197 -1.47 -6.98 -1.61
C ALA A 197 -1.06 -8.45 -1.79
N ILE A 198 -1.01 -9.21 -0.69
CA ILE A 198 -0.74 -10.65 -0.75
C ILE A 198 -1.70 -11.43 0.13
N GLN A 199 -2.20 -12.54 -0.40
CA GLN A 199 -2.96 -13.53 0.36
C GLN A 199 -2.55 -14.94 -0.06
N GLY A 200 -1.97 -15.70 0.88
CA GLY A 200 -1.45 -17.03 0.60
C GLY A 200 -0.37 -16.99 -0.49
N SER A 201 -0.64 -17.64 -1.62
CA SER A 201 0.26 -17.69 -2.79
C SER A 201 -0.03 -16.61 -3.83
N GLN A 202 -1.06 -15.78 -3.67
CA GLN A 202 -1.41 -14.75 -4.65
C GLN A 202 -0.89 -13.38 -4.20
N ALA A 203 -0.10 -12.74 -5.06
CA ALA A 203 0.28 -11.34 -4.95
C ALA A 203 -0.44 -10.51 -6.02
N VAL A 204 -0.83 -9.28 -5.67
CA VAL A 204 -1.40 -8.29 -6.57
C VAL A 204 -0.56 -7.03 -6.47
N VAL A 205 -0.19 -6.45 -7.60
CA VAL A 205 0.68 -5.28 -7.68
C VAL A 205 0.04 -4.20 -8.56
N GLY A 206 -0.23 -3.03 -8.00
CA GLY A 206 -0.80 -1.90 -8.70
C GLY A 206 0.23 -1.14 -9.55
N ALA A 207 -0.26 -0.58 -10.66
CA ALA A 207 0.45 0.31 -11.57
C ALA A 207 -0.56 1.39 -12.06
N PRO A 208 -0.89 2.38 -11.21
CA PRO A 208 -1.97 3.33 -11.44
C PRO A 208 -1.81 4.19 -12.70
N TYR A 209 -0.59 4.31 -13.20
CA TYR A 209 -0.28 5.13 -14.36
C TYR A 209 -0.08 4.30 -15.65
N ARG A 210 -0.35 2.99 -15.59
CA ARG A 210 -0.30 2.10 -16.75
C ARG A 210 -1.24 2.59 -17.86
N ASP A 211 -0.73 2.48 -19.10
CA ASP A 211 -1.36 3.02 -20.31
C ASP A 211 -1.57 4.54 -20.23
N HIS A 212 -0.56 5.24 -19.70
CA HIS A 212 -0.38 6.68 -19.88
C HIS A 212 -0.44 7.01 -21.37
N LEU A 213 -1.33 7.94 -21.73
CA LEU A 213 -1.33 8.57 -23.03
C LEU A 213 -0.64 9.93 -22.89
N PRO A 214 0.12 10.40 -23.90
CA PRO A 214 0.82 11.68 -23.83
C PRO A 214 -0.12 12.81 -23.42
N ILE A 215 0.40 13.68 -22.54
CA ILE A 215 -0.22 14.86 -21.91
C ILE A 215 -0.78 15.90 -22.91
N THR A 216 -0.64 15.65 -24.21
CA THR A 216 -1.22 16.45 -25.30
C THR A 216 -2.70 16.13 -25.55
N SER A 217 -3.25 15.13 -24.88
CA SER A 217 -4.67 14.78 -24.95
C SER A 217 -5.31 14.87 -23.58
N THR A 218 -6.60 15.17 -23.54
CA THR A 218 -7.46 15.06 -22.35
C THR A 218 -7.58 13.62 -21.82
N SER A 219 -6.66 12.72 -22.16
CA SER A 219 -6.69 11.31 -21.82
C SER A 219 -5.90 11.05 -20.54
N GLY A 220 -6.59 10.79 -19.44
CA GLY A 220 -5.94 10.39 -18.18
C GLY A 220 -5.46 8.92 -18.18
N HIS A 221 -4.59 8.57 -17.24
CA HIS A 221 -4.05 7.21 -17.11
C HIS A 221 -5.11 6.20 -16.65
N GLN A 222 -5.31 5.14 -17.44
CA GLN A 222 -6.31 4.13 -17.08
C GLN A 222 -5.91 3.34 -15.84
N GLY A 223 -4.61 3.10 -15.68
CA GLY A 223 -4.07 2.29 -14.61
C GLY A 223 -4.41 0.82 -14.76
N GLY A 224 -3.76 0.02 -13.93
CA GLY A 224 -3.98 -1.40 -13.86
C GLY A 224 -3.42 -2.02 -12.59
N ALA A 225 -3.74 -3.29 -12.39
CA ALA A 225 -3.08 -4.12 -11.39
C ALA A 225 -2.71 -5.47 -11.98
N TYR A 226 -1.57 -6.00 -11.58
CA TYR A 226 -1.00 -7.24 -12.06
C TYR A 226 -1.20 -8.32 -11.01
N VAL A 227 -1.67 -9.50 -11.43
CA VAL A 227 -1.86 -10.64 -10.54
C VAL A 227 -0.76 -11.65 -10.78
N PHE A 228 -0.12 -12.10 -9.70
CA PHE A 228 0.90 -13.13 -9.70
C PHE A 228 0.50 -14.24 -8.72
N ARG A 229 0.67 -15.49 -9.11
CA ARG A 229 0.64 -16.63 -8.20
C ARG A 229 2.02 -17.20 -8.05
N ARG A 230 2.37 -17.56 -6.82
CA ARG A 230 3.57 -18.34 -6.51
C ARG A 230 3.52 -19.70 -7.21
N PRO A 231 4.48 -20.02 -8.10
CA PRO A 231 4.62 -21.37 -8.65
C PRO A 231 4.94 -22.42 -7.58
N SER A 232 4.78 -23.69 -7.94
CA SER A 232 5.09 -24.84 -7.07
C SER A 232 6.56 -24.88 -6.62
N GLY A 233 7.49 -24.40 -7.47
CA GLY A 233 8.92 -24.27 -7.17
C GLY A 233 9.29 -23.05 -6.30
N GLY A 234 8.30 -22.27 -5.84
CA GLY A 234 8.54 -21.00 -5.17
C GLY A 234 8.52 -19.82 -6.14
N TRP A 235 8.84 -18.63 -5.63
CA TRP A 235 8.84 -17.40 -6.44
C TRP A 235 10.02 -17.33 -7.43
N ALA A 236 11.03 -18.20 -7.26
CA ALA A 236 12.19 -18.31 -8.14
C ALA A 236 11.81 -18.55 -9.59
N GLY A 237 12.25 -17.64 -10.48
CA GLY A 237 11.96 -17.70 -11.91
C GLY A 237 10.54 -17.29 -12.30
N SER A 238 9.72 -16.79 -11.36
CA SER A 238 8.37 -16.29 -11.62
C SER A 238 8.41 -14.95 -12.34
N ARG A 239 8.49 -14.97 -13.68
CA ARG A 239 8.49 -13.74 -14.50
C ARG A 239 7.16 -13.44 -15.17
N HIS A 240 6.17 -14.32 -15.02
CA HIS A 240 4.89 -14.18 -15.70
C HIS A 240 3.82 -13.70 -14.73
N GLN A 241 3.30 -12.50 -15.01
CA GLN A 241 1.99 -12.12 -14.48
C GLN A 241 0.96 -13.12 -15.00
N ASP A 242 0.09 -13.61 -14.14
CA ASP A 242 -1.04 -14.45 -14.54
C ASP A 242 -2.09 -13.60 -15.26
N ALA A 243 -2.45 -12.45 -14.68
CA ALA A 243 -3.48 -11.58 -15.22
C ALA A 243 -3.11 -10.08 -15.10
N PHE A 244 -3.78 -9.29 -15.92
CA PHE A 244 -3.81 -7.84 -15.84
C PHE A 244 -5.26 -7.37 -15.60
N LEU A 245 -5.50 -6.77 -14.45
CA LEU A 245 -6.77 -6.17 -14.06
C LEU A 245 -6.81 -4.75 -14.60
N THR A 246 -7.85 -4.42 -15.36
CA THR A 246 -7.89 -3.14 -16.09
C THR A 246 -9.33 -2.78 -16.46
N GLN A 247 -9.59 -1.49 -16.63
CA GLN A 247 -10.85 -0.96 -17.16
C GLN A 247 -10.97 -1.09 -18.67
N ARG A 248 -12.20 -1.02 -19.19
CA ARG A 248 -12.39 -0.79 -20.63
C ARG A 248 -11.70 0.53 -21.01
N PRO A 249 -10.99 0.60 -22.14
CA PRO A 249 -10.33 1.82 -22.54
C PRO A 249 -11.29 3.01 -22.55
N ASN A 250 -10.93 4.07 -21.84
CA ASN A 250 -11.65 5.33 -21.82
C ASN A 250 -10.66 6.45 -22.15
N PRO A 251 -10.85 7.19 -23.25
CA PRO A 251 -9.92 8.22 -23.70
C PRO A 251 -10.11 9.58 -23.00
N ARG A 252 -11.07 9.73 -22.06
CA ARG A 252 -11.42 11.06 -21.51
C ARG A 252 -10.99 11.31 -20.08
N VAL A 253 -10.94 10.28 -19.22
CA VAL A 253 -10.42 10.40 -17.85
C VAL A 253 -9.87 9.05 -17.44
N GLY A 254 -8.68 9.08 -16.86
CA GLY A 254 -8.02 7.92 -16.29
C GLY A 254 -8.40 7.72 -14.83
N PRO A 255 -9.08 6.62 -14.46
CA PRO A 255 -9.46 6.38 -13.07
C PRO A 255 -8.28 6.10 -12.13
N LEU A 256 -7.06 5.92 -12.65
CA LEU A 256 -5.88 5.45 -11.92
C LEU A 256 -6.11 4.10 -11.21
N LEU A 257 -6.67 3.12 -11.94
CA LEU A 257 -6.91 1.80 -11.36
C LEU A 257 -5.62 1.21 -10.81
N GLY A 258 -5.68 0.67 -9.59
CA GLY A 258 -4.50 0.09 -8.93
C GLY A 258 -3.73 1.09 -8.08
N TRP A 259 -4.28 2.28 -7.86
CA TRP A 259 -3.79 3.22 -6.84
C TRP A 259 -3.73 2.56 -5.46
N ALA A 260 -4.76 1.79 -5.11
CA ALA A 260 -4.79 0.92 -3.95
C ALA A 260 -5.28 -0.47 -4.37
N VAL A 261 -4.76 -1.54 -3.77
CA VAL A 261 -5.20 -2.91 -4.03
C VAL A 261 -5.33 -3.70 -2.73
N ALA A 262 -6.31 -4.60 -2.70
CA ALA A 262 -6.52 -5.57 -1.63
C ALA A 262 -7.02 -6.89 -2.20
N THR A 263 -6.69 -8.02 -1.56
CA THR A 263 -7.11 -9.35 -2.04
C THR A 263 -7.48 -10.31 -0.91
N THR A 264 -8.47 -11.14 -1.16
CA THR A 264 -8.84 -12.31 -0.35
C THR A 264 -8.42 -13.63 -1.00
N GLY A 265 -7.73 -13.58 -2.14
CA GLY A 265 -7.39 -14.74 -2.98
C GLY A 265 -8.42 -14.98 -4.08
N SER A 266 -9.71 -14.99 -3.70
CA SER A 266 -10.84 -15.16 -4.62
C SER A 266 -11.41 -13.85 -5.15
N THR A 267 -11.19 -12.76 -4.42
CA THR A 267 -11.66 -11.42 -4.75
C THR A 267 -10.48 -10.46 -4.69
N ILE A 268 -10.37 -9.57 -5.67
CA ILE A 268 -9.43 -8.45 -5.68
C ILE A 268 -10.24 -7.17 -5.76
N VAL A 269 -9.92 -6.21 -4.88
CA VAL A 269 -10.49 -4.86 -4.92
C VAL A 269 -9.39 -3.90 -5.32
N ALA A 270 -9.68 -2.99 -6.24
CA ALA A 270 -8.77 -1.94 -6.69
C ALA A 270 -9.43 -0.57 -6.59
N GLY A 271 -8.68 0.40 -6.08
CA GLY A 271 -9.05 1.80 -5.98
C GLY A 271 -8.88 2.56 -7.28
N GLU A 272 -9.74 3.55 -7.49
CA GLU A 272 -9.81 4.43 -8.66
C GLU A 272 -10.10 5.89 -8.22
N PRO A 273 -9.22 6.52 -7.45
CA PRO A 273 -9.52 7.77 -6.75
C PRO A 273 -9.79 8.95 -7.69
N LEU A 274 -9.37 8.88 -8.95
CA LEU A 274 -9.59 9.97 -9.91
C LEU A 274 -10.76 9.70 -10.86
N ARG A 275 -11.55 8.64 -10.63
CA ARG A 275 -12.75 8.39 -11.42
C ARG A 275 -13.75 9.55 -11.23
N PRO A 276 -14.23 10.19 -12.31
CA PRO A 276 -15.28 11.19 -12.22
C PRO A 276 -16.65 10.54 -12.02
N SER A 277 -17.59 11.27 -11.45
CA SER A 277 -19.00 10.87 -11.33
C SER A 277 -19.89 11.99 -11.87
N GLY A 278 -20.48 11.79 -13.04
CA GLY A 278 -21.22 12.85 -13.73
C GLY A 278 -20.30 14.03 -14.07
N GLN A 279 -20.62 15.22 -13.55
CA GLN A 279 -19.79 16.43 -13.69
C GLN A 279 -18.74 16.58 -12.58
N THR A 280 -18.83 15.76 -11.53
CA THR A 280 -17.94 15.84 -10.37
C THR A 280 -16.57 15.24 -10.69
N VAL A 281 -15.52 16.03 -10.51
CA VAL A 281 -14.14 15.64 -10.78
C VAL A 281 -13.53 14.94 -9.58
N TYR A 282 -12.79 13.85 -9.83
CA TYR A 282 -12.08 13.10 -8.78
C TYR A 282 -12.96 12.64 -7.61
N ALA A 283 -14.24 12.35 -7.87
CA ALA A 283 -15.15 11.72 -6.92
C ALA A 283 -14.58 10.39 -6.39
N GLY A 284 -13.96 9.62 -7.28
CA GLY A 284 -13.35 8.35 -6.98
C GLY A 284 -14.32 7.17 -7.01
N ALA A 285 -13.76 5.96 -7.10
CA ALA A 285 -14.48 4.70 -6.99
C ALA A 285 -13.55 3.60 -6.45
N ALA A 286 -14.14 2.48 -6.05
CA ALA A 286 -13.43 1.21 -5.96
C ALA A 286 -14.13 0.16 -6.84
N VAL A 287 -13.36 -0.77 -7.38
CA VAL A 287 -13.89 -1.84 -8.23
C VAL A 287 -13.45 -3.20 -7.73
N LEU A 288 -14.29 -4.20 -7.96
CA LEU A 288 -14.10 -5.57 -7.52
C LEU A 288 -13.98 -6.50 -8.72
N PHE A 289 -12.99 -7.37 -8.65
CA PHE A 289 -12.75 -8.47 -9.56
C PHE A 289 -12.92 -9.78 -8.78
N ARG A 290 -13.79 -10.66 -9.28
CA ARG A 290 -13.92 -12.04 -8.83
C ARG A 290 -13.01 -12.91 -9.67
N ARG A 291 -12.42 -13.91 -9.03
CA ARG A 291 -11.59 -14.90 -9.72
C ARG A 291 -12.41 -15.57 -10.83
N PRO A 292 -11.99 -15.48 -12.10
CA PRO A 292 -12.67 -16.16 -13.19
C PRO A 292 -12.65 -17.69 -12.98
N ALA A 293 -13.61 -18.41 -13.57
CA ALA A 293 -13.70 -19.88 -13.43
C ALA A 293 -12.41 -20.59 -13.89
N GLY A 294 -11.77 -20.10 -14.96
CA GLY A 294 -10.48 -20.59 -15.45
C GLY A 294 -9.26 -20.12 -14.63
N GLY A 295 -9.47 -19.38 -13.54
CA GLY A 295 -8.43 -18.69 -12.80
C GLY A 295 -8.08 -17.32 -13.37
N TRP A 296 -7.11 -16.68 -12.74
CA TRP A 296 -6.60 -15.39 -13.20
C TRP A 296 -5.76 -15.61 -14.46
N GLN A 297 -6.21 -15.07 -15.59
CA GLN A 297 -5.48 -15.12 -16.85
C GLN A 297 -5.84 -13.94 -17.75
N GLY A 298 -4.87 -13.45 -18.53
CA GLY A 298 -5.10 -12.42 -19.55
C GLY A 298 -5.60 -11.08 -18.97
N LYS A 299 -6.41 -10.34 -19.74
CA LYS A 299 -7.04 -9.10 -19.26
C LYS A 299 -8.37 -9.42 -18.57
N VAL A 300 -8.51 -8.98 -17.32
CA VAL A 300 -9.73 -9.18 -16.53
C VAL A 300 -10.39 -7.83 -16.26
N ARG A 301 -11.72 -7.79 -16.32
CA ARG A 301 -12.56 -6.61 -16.10
C ARG A 301 -13.27 -6.72 -14.75
N PRO A 302 -13.61 -5.59 -14.10
CA PRO A 302 -14.31 -5.64 -12.82
C PRO A 302 -15.73 -6.17 -12.99
N ASP A 303 -16.19 -6.93 -12.00
CA ASP A 303 -17.57 -7.44 -11.91
C ASP A 303 -18.51 -6.45 -11.23
N ARG A 304 -17.97 -5.65 -10.31
CA ARG A 304 -18.74 -4.70 -9.50
C ARG A 304 -17.94 -3.41 -9.28
N ARG A 305 -18.66 -2.31 -9.15
CA ARG A 305 -18.14 -1.00 -8.76
C ARG A 305 -18.82 -0.54 -7.48
N PHE A 306 -18.07 0.16 -6.65
CA PHE A 306 -18.51 0.88 -5.47
C PHE A 306 -18.23 2.36 -5.73
N ASP A 307 -19.29 3.16 -5.74
CA ASP A 307 -19.23 4.60 -5.91
C ASP A 307 -19.51 5.27 -4.57
N ASP A 308 -19.00 6.49 -4.41
CA ASP A 308 -19.46 7.35 -3.34
C ASP A 308 -20.95 7.69 -3.54
N ARG A 309 -21.72 7.67 -2.45
CA ARG A 309 -23.14 8.04 -2.46
C ARG A 309 -23.36 9.52 -2.17
N ASP A 310 -22.34 10.19 -1.66
CA ASP A 310 -22.34 11.61 -1.33
C ASP A 310 -21.19 12.30 -2.07
N VAL A 311 -21.36 12.41 -3.39
CA VAL A 311 -20.29 12.72 -4.33
C VAL A 311 -20.00 14.22 -4.38
N HIS A 312 -18.79 14.60 -3.99
CA HIS A 312 -18.22 15.94 -4.13
C HIS A 312 -16.88 15.90 -4.87
N ASP A 313 -16.50 17.07 -5.38
CA ASP A 313 -15.22 17.21 -6.08
C ASP A 313 -14.08 16.84 -5.12
N TYR A 314 -13.07 16.14 -5.62
CA TYR A 314 -11.87 15.76 -4.86
C TYR A 314 -12.08 14.77 -3.71
N ASP A 315 -13.24 14.13 -3.62
CA ASP A 315 -13.54 13.16 -2.57
C ASP A 315 -12.59 11.94 -2.57
N ARG A 316 -12.13 11.56 -3.76
CA ARG A 316 -11.13 10.49 -3.98
C ARG A 316 -11.51 9.19 -3.28
N PHE A 317 -12.80 8.85 -3.29
CA PHE A 317 -13.28 7.55 -2.81
C PHE A 317 -12.48 6.42 -3.49
N GLY A 318 -12.04 5.43 -2.72
CA GLY A 318 -11.17 4.37 -3.23
C GLY A 318 -9.67 4.69 -3.19
N ALA A 319 -9.25 5.83 -2.65
CA ALA A 319 -7.82 6.11 -2.43
C ALA A 319 -7.14 5.08 -1.50
N ALA A 320 -7.90 4.41 -0.64
CA ALA A 320 -7.44 3.27 0.14
C ALA A 320 -8.49 2.15 0.07
N VAL A 321 -8.04 0.90 -0.02
CA VAL A 321 -8.92 -0.28 0.04
C VAL A 321 -8.31 -1.34 0.94
N ALA A 322 -9.14 -2.08 1.66
CA ALA A 322 -8.74 -3.23 2.45
C ALA A 322 -9.80 -4.33 2.37
N THR A 323 -9.38 -5.58 2.53
CA THR A 323 -10.30 -6.73 2.54
C THR A 323 -9.99 -7.68 3.67
N SER A 324 -11.02 -8.23 4.29
CA SER A 324 -10.91 -9.29 5.30
C SER A 324 -12.11 -10.23 5.21
N GLY A 325 -11.88 -11.48 4.78
CA GLY A 325 -12.99 -12.42 4.59
C GLY A 325 -13.95 -11.96 3.50
N ARG A 326 -15.19 -11.61 3.86
CA ARG A 326 -16.21 -11.05 2.96
C ARG A 326 -16.35 -9.53 3.05
N GLU A 327 -15.62 -8.91 3.98
CA GLU A 327 -15.71 -7.47 4.19
C GLU A 327 -14.72 -6.74 3.28
N ILE A 328 -15.19 -5.67 2.66
CA ILE A 328 -14.41 -4.72 1.87
C ILE A 328 -14.53 -3.37 2.57
N VAL A 329 -13.40 -2.74 2.84
CA VAL A 329 -13.33 -1.38 3.36
C VAL A 329 -12.79 -0.46 2.27
N VAL A 330 -13.45 0.66 2.06
CA VAL A 330 -13.04 1.68 1.09
C VAL A 330 -12.91 3.03 1.79
N GLY A 331 -11.77 3.68 1.61
CA GLY A 331 -11.48 4.99 2.19
C GLY A 331 -11.86 6.15 1.28
N LYS A 332 -12.35 7.22 1.91
CA LYS A 332 -12.64 8.54 1.35
C LYS A 332 -11.82 9.57 2.13
N PRO A 333 -10.62 9.94 1.66
CA PRO A 333 -9.69 10.79 2.42
C PRO A 333 -10.12 12.26 2.48
N HIS A 334 -10.98 12.69 1.55
CA HIS A 334 -11.54 14.03 1.53
C HIS A 334 -13.05 13.89 1.37
N ASP A 335 -13.82 14.62 2.18
CA ASP A 335 -15.26 14.76 2.06
C ASP A 335 -15.55 16.24 2.18
N LEU A 336 -15.59 16.92 1.03
CA LEU A 336 -15.87 18.36 0.99
C LEU A 336 -17.38 18.56 1.12
N HIS A 337 -17.87 18.63 2.36
CA HIS A 337 -19.27 18.90 2.64
C HIS A 337 -19.67 20.28 2.04
N PRO A 338 -20.86 20.41 1.40
CA PRO A 338 -21.30 21.66 0.79
C PRO A 338 -21.68 22.76 1.81
N ASN A 339 -21.52 22.47 3.10
CA ASN A 339 -21.72 23.42 4.19
C ASN A 339 -20.33 23.87 4.65
N PRO A 340 -19.93 25.13 4.43
CA PRO A 340 -18.62 25.64 4.82
C PRO A 340 -18.38 25.61 6.35
N ASP A 341 -19.44 25.45 7.15
CA ASP A 341 -19.37 25.32 8.61
C ASP A 341 -19.10 23.88 9.08
N LEU A 342 -19.18 22.89 8.18
CA LEU A 342 -18.80 21.51 8.48
C LEU A 342 -17.39 21.25 7.94
N ALA A 343 -16.45 20.96 8.85
CA ALA A 343 -15.07 20.66 8.49
C ALA A 343 -15.00 19.49 7.48
N PRO A 344 -14.01 19.48 6.57
CA PRO A 344 -13.77 18.35 5.68
C PRO A 344 -13.74 17.05 6.49
N SER A 345 -14.57 16.10 6.10
CA SER A 345 -14.71 14.83 6.78
C SER A 345 -13.85 13.76 6.08
N SER A 346 -13.52 12.67 6.75
CA SER A 346 -12.89 11.50 6.11
C SER A 346 -13.63 10.26 6.57
N GLY A 347 -13.89 9.35 5.63
CA GLY A 347 -14.81 8.23 5.83
C GLY A 347 -14.20 6.88 5.47
N LEU A 348 -14.62 5.84 6.20
CA LEU A 348 -14.39 4.44 5.83
C LEU A 348 -15.75 3.77 5.61
N TYR A 349 -15.94 3.22 4.42
CA TYR A 349 -17.17 2.57 4.01
C TYR A 349 -16.96 1.06 3.97
N ILE A 350 -17.87 0.30 4.58
CA ILE A 350 -17.78 -1.16 4.68
C ILE A 350 -18.85 -1.79 3.80
N TYR A 351 -18.46 -2.73 2.95
CA TYR A 351 -19.33 -3.48 2.04
C TYR A 351 -19.13 -4.98 2.23
N ASP A 352 -20.21 -5.75 2.07
CA ASP A 352 -20.12 -7.21 1.90
C ASP A 352 -19.91 -7.56 0.41
N SER A 353 -18.91 -8.41 0.14
CA SER A 353 -18.46 -8.85 -1.19
C SER A 353 -19.36 -9.89 -1.85
#